data_AF-A0AAQ4CQL6-F1
#
_entry.id   AF-A0AAQ4CQL6-F1
#
_cell.length_a   1.000
_cell.length_b   1.000
_cell.length_c   1.000
_cell.angle_alpha   90.00
_cell.angle_beta   90.00
_cell.angle_gamma   90.00
#
_symmetry.space_group_name_H-M   'P 1'
#
loop_
_entity.id
_entity.type
_entity.pdbx_description
1 polymer ?
#
loop_
_entity_poly.entity_id
_entity_poly.type
_entity_poly.pdbx_seq_one_letter_code
_entity_poly.pdbx_strand_id
1 'polypeptide(L)' 'MLTHGVIKALRLGFNVILVNPKGTTRSEEHDKVMRGKGFDRHTASAYLIALRGLEVIKNNSSYVKVL' A
#
# COMPACT_ATOMS: atom_id res chain seq x y z
N MET A 1 -11.76 4.19 12.73
CA MET A 1 -10.33 3.76 12.75
C MET A 1 -9.46 4.47 11.72
N LEU A 2 -9.87 4.61 10.44
CA LEU A 2 -9.03 5.23 9.40
C LEU A 2 -8.57 6.66 9.75
N THR A 3 -9.50 7.56 10.10
CA THR A 3 -9.19 8.96 10.43
C THR A 3 -8.18 9.09 11.56
N HIS A 4 -8.25 8.22 12.57
CA HIS A 4 -7.31 8.22 13.69
C HIS A 4 -5.89 7.87 13.23
N GLY A 5 -5.74 6.86 12.38
CA GLY A 5 -4.45 6.45 11.83
C GLY A 5 -3.83 7.55 10.96
N VAL A 6 -4.64 8.18 10.09
CA VAL A 6 -4.20 9.29 9.23
C VAL A 6 -3.72 10.47 10.07
N ILE A 7 -4.51 10.91 11.06
CA ILE A 7 -4.14 12.04 11.93
C ILE A 7 -2.84 11.75 12.69
N LYS A 8 -2.67 10.54 13.25
CA LYS A 8 -1.44 10.17 13.95
C LYS A 8 -0.23 10.18 13.01
N ALA A 9 -0.34 9.61 11.82
CA ALA A 9 0.76 9.57 10.86
C ALA A 9 1.19 10.99 10.43
N LEU A 10 0.22 11.87 10.14
CA LEU A 10 0.51 13.27 9.79
C LEU A 10 1.18 14.03 10.95
N ARG A 11 0.76 13.80 12.20
CA ARG A 11 1.40 14.41 13.38
C ARG A 11 2.87 14.00 13.57
N LEU A 12 3.26 12.85 13.03
CA LEU A 12 4.63 12.35 13.06
C LEU A 12 5.45 12.80 11.84
N GLY A 13 4.88 13.62 10.95
CA GLY A 13 5.56 14.10 9.75
C GLY A 13 5.59 13.09 8.60
N PHE A 14 4.79 12.02 8.65
CA PHE A 14 4.69 11.08 7.54
C PHE A 14 3.81 11.62 6.41
N ASN A 15 4.26 11.42 5.18
CA ASN A 15 3.41 11.59 4.00
C ASN A 15 2.42 10.42 3.92
N VAL A 16 1.13 10.73 3.98
CA VAL A 16 0.07 9.72 3.96
C VAL A 16 -0.51 9.57 2.56
N ILE A 17 -0.58 8.34 2.08
CA ILE A 17 -1.18 7.98 0.80
C ILE A 17 -2.32 7.02 1.05
N LEU A 18 -3.50 7.35 0.51
CA LEU A 18 -4.66 6.49 0.58
C LEU A 18 -4.64 5.52 -0.61
N VAL A 19 -4.74 4.23 -0.30
CA VAL A 19 -4.70 3.14 -1.29
C VAL A 19 -5.93 2.27 -1.08
N ASN A 20 -6.55 1.82 -2.19
CA ASN A 20 -7.68 0.91 -2.13
C ASN A 20 -7.20 -0.52 -1.79
N PRO A 21 -7.65 -1.13 -0.67
CA PRO A 21 -7.24 -2.47 -0.26
C PRO A 21 -7.97 -3.60 -1.02
N LYS A 22 -8.91 -3.29 -1.92
CA LYS A 22 -9.70 -4.33 -2.61
C LYS A 22 -8.79 -5.34 -3.33
N GLY A 23 -8.95 -6.63 -3.00
CA GLY A 23 -8.17 -7.71 -3.60
C GLY A 23 -6.83 -8.02 -2.93
N THR A 24 -6.52 -7.44 -1.76
CA THR A 24 -5.26 -7.72 -1.05
C THR A 24 -5.35 -8.91 -0.08
N THR A 25 -6.54 -9.48 0.16
CA THR A 25 -6.76 -10.60 1.12
C THR A 25 -7.18 -11.91 0.44
N ARG A 26 -7.69 -11.85 -0.79
CA ARG A 26 -8.14 -13.03 -1.55
C ARG A 26 -7.94 -12.76 -3.04
N SER A 27 -6.78 -13.12 -3.55
CA SER A 27 -6.39 -13.02 -4.96
C SER A 27 -5.27 -14.01 -5.24
N GLU A 28 -5.07 -14.36 -6.51
CA GLU A 28 -3.95 -15.21 -6.91
C GLU A 28 -2.60 -14.57 -6.53
N GLU A 29 -2.50 -13.24 -6.65
CA GLU A 29 -1.32 -12.47 -6.23
C GLU A 29 -1.07 -12.57 -4.73
N HIS A 30 -2.13 -12.53 -3.91
CA HIS A 30 -2.02 -12.76 -2.47
C HIS A 30 -1.44 -14.14 -2.17
N ASP A 31 -1.97 -15.20 -2.78
CA ASP A 31 -1.50 -16.56 -2.56
C ASP A 31 -0.07 -16.79 -3.08
N LYS A 32 0.31 -16.11 -4.17
CA LYS A 32 1.68 -16.11 -4.70
C LYS A 32 2.64 -15.42 -3.75
N VAL A 33 2.27 -14.27 -3.19
CA VAL A 33 3.11 -13.55 -2.22
C VAL A 33 3.25 -14.35 -0.93
N MET A 34 2.17 -14.94 -0.40
CA MET A 34 2.25 -15.79 0.79
C MET A 34 3.21 -16.97 0.58
N ARG A 35 3.05 -17.73 -0.51
CA ARG A 35 3.89 -18.90 -0.79
C ARG A 35 5.31 -18.54 -1.19
N GLY A 36 5.47 -17.53 -2.04
CA GLY A 36 6.77 -17.13 -2.60
C GLY A 36 7.65 -16.34 -1.63
N LYS A 37 7.05 -15.62 -0.66
CA LYS A 37 7.78 -14.84 0.35
C LYS A 37 7.70 -15.42 1.76
N GLY A 38 6.91 -16.48 1.98
CA GLY A 38 6.67 -17.06 3.30
C GLY A 38 5.88 -16.15 4.24
N PHE A 39 5.10 -15.21 3.69
CA PHE A 39 4.31 -14.27 4.48
C PHE A 39 3.04 -14.91 5.02
N ASP A 40 2.67 -14.55 6.26
CA ASP A 40 1.33 -14.80 6.75
C ASP A 40 0.30 -13.94 6.01
N ARG A 41 -0.99 -14.25 6.19
CA ARG A 41 -2.10 -13.57 5.50
C ARG A 41 -2.09 -12.06 5.72
N HIS A 42 -1.80 -11.59 6.92
CA HIS A 42 -1.81 -10.16 7.22
C HIS A 42 -0.62 -9.46 6.61
N THR A 43 0.58 -10.05 6.72
CA THR A 43 1.80 -9.52 6.10
C THR A 43 1.67 -9.47 4.58
N ALA A 44 1.14 -10.51 3.93
CA ALA A 44 0.90 -10.51 2.49
C ALA A 44 -0.09 -9.42 2.06
N SER A 45 -1.15 -9.19 2.84
CA SER A 45 -2.10 -8.10 2.58
C SER A 45 -1.43 -6.72 2.68
N ALA A 46 -0.66 -6.49 3.75
CA ALA A 46 0.04 -5.23 3.98
C ALA A 46 1.11 -4.98 2.89
N TYR A 47 1.83 -6.01 2.48
CA TYR A 47 2.81 -5.95 1.41
C TYR A 47 2.19 -5.53 0.07
N LEU A 48 1.06 -6.11 -0.31
CA LEU A 48 0.34 -5.73 -1.54
C LEU A 48 -0.17 -4.28 -1.48
N ILE A 49 -0.64 -3.81 -0.31
CA ILE A 49 -1.03 -2.41 -0.12
C ILE A 49 0.17 -1.48 -0.32
N ALA A 50 1.33 -1.84 0.23
CA ALA A 50 2.56 -1.06 0.08
C ALA A 50 2.99 -0.96 -1.40
N LEU A 51 2.95 -2.08 -2.14
CA LEU A 51 3.27 -2.08 -3.58
C LEU A 51 2.35 -1.14 -4.37
N ARG A 52 1.03 -1.20 -4.13
CA ARG A 52 0.08 -0.27 -4.77
C ARG A 52 0.34 1.19 -4.39
N GLY A 53 0.73 1.45 -3.13
CA GLY A 53 1.13 2.79 -2.71
C GLY A 53 2.33 3.32 -3.51
N LEU A 54 3.32 2.47 -3.77
CA LEU A 54 4.47 2.82 -4.60
C LEU A 54 4.08 3.12 -6.05
N GLU A 55 3.13 2.37 -6.62
CA GLU A 55 2.60 2.64 -7.96
C GLU A 55 1.90 4.01 -8.04
N VAL A 56 1.10 4.37 -7.03
CA VAL A 56 0.45 5.69 -6.95
C VAL A 56 1.50 6.81 -6.91
N ILE A 57 2.55 6.66 -6.09
CA ILE A 57 3.66 7.63 -6.03
C ILE A 57 4.32 7.79 -7.41
N LYS A 58 4.65 6.67 -8.07
CA LYS A 58 5.32 6.66 -9.36
C LYS A 58 4.49 7.34 -10.45
N ASN A 59 3.18 7.05 -10.50
CA ASN A 59 2.27 7.63 -11.48
C ASN A 59 2.12 9.15 -11.26
N ASN A 60 2.01 9.59 -10.00
CA ASN A 60 1.91 11.00 -9.69
C ASN A 60 3.21 11.78 -9.91
N SER A 61 4.37 11.14 -9.68
CA SER A 61 5.69 11.74 -9.96
C SER A 61 5.96 11.88 -11.46
N SER A 62 5.30 11.09 -12.31
CA SER A 62 5.45 11.18 -13.77
C SER A 62 4.81 12.45 -14.35
N TYR A 63 3.83 13.06 -13.66
CA TYR A 63 3.32 14.39 -13.99
C TYR A 63 4.30 15.53 -13.64
N VAL A 64 5.19 15.32 -12.67
CA VAL A 64 6.17 16.33 -12.23
C VAL A 64 7.38 16.42 -13.18
N LYS A 65 7.65 15.38 -13.99
CA LYS A 65 8.72 15.40 -15.00
C LYS A 65 8.36 16.17 -16.29
N VAL A 66 7.14 16.71 -16.41
CA VAL A 66 6.66 17.46 -17.58
C VAL A 66 6.61 18.99 -17.31
N LEU A 67 7.15 19.43 -16.17
CA LEU A 67 7.38 20.84 -15.83
C LEU A 67 8.89 21.08 -15.64
#